data_AF-A0A3M1NTK5-F1
#
_entry.id   AF-A0A3M1NTK5-F1
#
_cell.length_a   1.000
_cell.length_b   1.000
_cell.length_c   1.000
_cell.angle_alpha   90.00
_cell.angle_beta   90.00
_cell.angle_gamma   90.00
#
_symmetry.space_group_name_H-M   'P 1'
#
loop_
_entity.id
_entity.type
_entity.pdbx_description
1 polymer ?
#
loop_
_entity_poly.entity_id
_entity_poly.type
_entity_poly.pdbx_seq_one_letter_code
_entity_poly.pdbx_strand_id
1 'polypeptide(L)'
;MTVAYHAATRTLISADLYLADRIRYVRRDEDLTLVMESLRRVLNRFEVENLLCAHRPTVGRGREALAAKLAFLEERQERLFALLQDGASLKRAVAEVLGGEDRLVRRFTSGDVSVTNLAQNLLGGARPRRDVIAAVGEAWAWQRFNDHLDGENVRVRSSGRLQA
;
A
#
# COMPACT_ATOMS: atom_id res chain seq x y z
N MET A 1 6.17 2.38 -4.44
CA MET A 1 6.82 2.07 -3.14
C MET A 1 8.03 1.19 -3.39
N THR A 2 9.13 1.42 -2.66
CA THR A 2 10.36 0.63 -2.77
C THR A 2 10.44 -0.41 -1.65
N VAL A 3 10.80 -1.64 -2.01
CA VAL A 3 11.06 -2.74 -1.06
C VAL A 3 12.42 -3.36 -1.36
N ALA A 4 13.03 -4.02 -0.37
CA ALA A 4 14.23 -4.83 -0.58
C ALA A 4 13.94 -6.29 -0.26
N TYR A 5 14.48 -7.23 -1.05
CA TYR A 5 14.30 -8.66 -0.86
C TYR A 5 15.65 -9.37 -0.77
N HIS A 6 15.88 -10.08 0.32
CA HIS A 6 17.05 -10.91 0.53
C HIS A 6 16.69 -12.38 0.25
N ALA A 7 17.11 -12.87 -0.91
CA ALA A 7 16.69 -14.18 -1.42
C ALA A 7 17.16 -15.35 -0.55
N ALA A 8 18.39 -15.31 -0.01
CA ALA A 8 18.96 -16.41 0.77
C ALA A 8 18.17 -16.73 2.04
N THR A 9 17.56 -15.71 2.67
CA THR A 9 16.73 -15.88 3.89
C THR A 9 15.25 -15.65 3.63
N ARG A 10 14.85 -15.48 2.35
CA ARG A 10 13.48 -15.15 1.95
C ARG A 10 12.87 -13.99 2.75
N THR A 11 13.70 -12.98 3.03
CA THR A 11 13.33 -11.83 3.86
C THR A 11 12.97 -10.63 3.00
N LEU A 12 11.74 -10.13 3.14
CA LEU A 12 11.31 -8.86 2.57
C LEU A 12 11.42 -7.75 3.61
N ILE A 13 12.16 -6.70 3.29
CA ILE A 13 12.13 -5.43 3.99
C ILE A 13 11.07 -4.56 3.31
N SER A 14 9.91 -4.43 3.92
CA SER A 14 8.72 -3.88 3.27
C SER A 14 8.59 -2.36 3.33
N ALA A 15 9.39 -1.69 4.17
CA ALA A 15 9.19 -0.28 4.49
C ALA A 15 7.70 0.01 4.78
N ASP A 16 7.13 1.05 4.17
CA ASP A 16 5.74 1.48 4.36
C ASP A 16 4.69 0.57 3.72
N LEU A 17 5.10 -0.41 2.89
CA LEU A 17 4.16 -1.34 2.25
C LEU A 17 3.37 -2.14 3.29
N TYR A 18 3.98 -2.46 4.43
CA TYR A 18 3.35 -3.24 5.49
C TYR A 18 3.58 -2.62 6.86
N LEU A 19 2.46 -2.44 7.58
CA LEU A 19 2.43 -1.96 8.97
C LEU A 19 1.68 -2.97 9.84
N ALA A 20 0.50 -3.36 9.37
CA ALA A 20 -0.33 -4.42 9.92
C ALA A 20 -1.18 -5.04 8.79
N ASP A 21 -1.72 -6.22 9.07
CA ASP A 21 -2.73 -6.90 8.27
C ASP A 21 -4.05 -6.11 8.20
N ARG A 22 -4.40 -5.41 9.27
CA ARG A 22 -5.59 -4.56 9.34
C ARG A 22 -5.20 -3.14 9.71
N ILE A 23 -5.74 -2.17 8.97
CA ILE A 23 -5.54 -0.75 9.25
C ILE A 23 -6.88 -0.08 9.53
N ARG A 24 -6.88 0.85 10.49
CA ARG A 24 -8.07 1.65 10.81
C ARG A 24 -8.01 3.04 10.17
N TYR A 25 -6.81 3.56 10.00
CA TYR A 25 -6.57 4.90 9.50
C TYR A 25 -5.57 4.88 8.37
N VAL A 26 -5.68 5.88 7.50
CA VAL A 26 -4.77 6.13 6.40
C VAL A 26 -4.41 7.60 6.43
N ARG A 27 -3.14 7.89 6.17
CA ARG A 27 -2.67 9.27 6.06
C ARG A 27 -3.17 9.89 4.75
N ARG A 28 -3.31 11.21 4.73
CA ARG A 28 -3.80 11.93 3.55
C ARG A 28 -2.91 11.73 2.31
N ASP A 29 -1.62 11.50 2.53
CA ASP A 29 -0.59 11.35 1.51
C ASP A 29 -0.32 9.90 1.08
N GLU A 30 -1.01 8.93 1.67
CA GLU A 30 -0.95 7.53 1.26
C GLU A 30 -1.88 7.26 0.08
N ASP A 31 -1.42 6.39 -0.82
CA ASP A 31 -2.16 5.90 -1.98
C ASP A 31 -2.39 4.39 -1.82
N LEU A 32 -3.62 4.01 -1.47
CA LEU A 32 -3.96 2.60 -1.26
C LEU A 32 -4.04 1.80 -2.56
N THR A 33 -4.35 2.44 -3.69
CA THR A 33 -4.33 1.78 -5.00
C THR A 33 -2.91 1.30 -5.28
N LEU A 34 -1.94 2.19 -5.11
CA LEU A 34 -0.52 1.86 -5.26
C LEU A 34 -0.05 0.81 -4.24
N VAL A 35 -0.53 0.87 -3.00
CA VAL A 35 -0.25 -0.16 -1.97
C VAL A 35 -0.77 -1.52 -2.42
N MET A 36 -2.04 -1.62 -2.82
CA MET A 36 -2.67 -2.88 -3.23
C MET A 36 -1.96 -3.48 -4.44
N GLU A 37 -1.64 -2.68 -5.46
CA GLU A 37 -0.85 -3.14 -6.60
C GLU A 37 0.56 -3.60 -6.19
N SER A 38 1.21 -2.87 -5.29
CA SER A 38 2.54 -3.25 -4.80
C SER A 38 2.50 -4.56 -4.02
N LEU A 39 1.45 -4.79 -3.22
CA LEU A 39 1.21 -6.06 -2.54
C LEU A 39 1.06 -7.21 -3.55
N ARG A 40 0.23 -7.03 -4.59
CA ARG A 40 0.05 -8.04 -5.66
C ARG A 40 1.37 -8.34 -6.37
N ARG A 41 2.14 -7.31 -6.75
CA ARG A 41 3.46 -7.49 -7.38
C ARG A 41 4.43 -8.28 -6.50
N VAL A 42 4.51 -7.95 -5.20
CA VAL A 42 5.39 -8.65 -4.26
C VAL A 42 4.96 -10.12 -4.08
N LEU A 43 3.66 -10.36 -3.88
CA LEU A 43 3.10 -11.71 -3.72
C LEU A 43 3.31 -12.60 -4.95
N ASN A 44 3.31 -12.01 -6.15
CA ASN A 44 3.54 -12.74 -7.40
C ASN A 44 5.03 -12.97 -7.70
N ARG A 45 5.92 -12.07 -7.27
CA ARG A 45 7.34 -12.08 -7.66
C ARG A 45 8.27 -12.77 -6.65
N PHE A 46 7.89 -12.83 -5.38
CA PHE A 46 8.79 -13.27 -4.31
C PHE A 46 8.18 -14.35 -3.41
N GLU A 47 9.03 -15.30 -3.00
CA GLU A 47 8.73 -16.22 -1.90
C GLU A 47 9.11 -15.53 -0.58
N VAL A 48 8.15 -14.89 0.07
CA VAL A 48 8.37 -14.14 1.31
C VAL A 48 8.08 -15.01 2.52
N GLU A 49 9.12 -15.40 3.23
CA GLU A 49 9.01 -16.15 4.49
C GLU A 49 9.05 -15.19 5.68
N ASN A 50 9.98 -14.24 5.64
CA ASN A 50 10.21 -13.26 6.69
C ASN A 50 9.85 -11.86 6.19
N LEU A 51 9.13 -11.10 6.99
CA LEU A 51 8.68 -9.76 6.67
C LEU A 51 9.17 -8.79 7.73
N LEU A 52 10.07 -7.90 7.36
CA LEU A 52 10.59 -6.86 8.24
C LEU A 52 9.95 -5.52 7.88
N CYS A 53 9.20 -4.96 8.80
CA CYS A 53 8.76 -3.57 8.77
C CYS A 53 9.22 -2.85 10.05
N ALA A 54 9.27 -1.52 10.02
CA ALA A 54 9.80 -0.72 11.13
C ALA A 54 9.00 -0.86 12.44
N HIS A 55 7.77 -1.41 12.39
CA HIS A 55 6.86 -1.42 13.52
C HIS A 55 6.43 -2.82 13.97
N ARG A 56 6.35 -3.78 13.06
CA ARG A 56 5.74 -5.10 13.31
C ARG A 56 6.36 -6.22 12.43
N PRO A 57 7.64 -6.55 12.66
CA PRO A 57 8.28 -7.65 11.94
C PRO A 57 7.51 -8.97 12.16
N THR A 58 7.36 -9.76 11.09
CA THR A 58 6.66 -11.04 11.07
C THR A 58 7.59 -12.11 10.50
N VAL A 59 8.05 -13.02 11.34
CA VAL A 59 8.99 -14.10 11.00
C VAL A 59 8.20 -15.37 10.67
N GLY A 60 8.59 -16.09 9.61
CA GLY A 60 7.97 -17.35 9.17
C GLY A 60 6.57 -17.26 8.54
N ARG A 61 5.91 -16.11 8.58
CA ARG A 61 4.54 -15.90 8.03
C ARG A 61 4.43 -14.65 7.16
N GLY A 62 5.53 -14.24 6.52
CA GLY A 62 5.60 -13.00 5.76
C GLY A 62 4.60 -12.94 4.60
N ARG A 63 4.49 -14.01 3.80
CA ARG A 63 3.50 -14.10 2.72
C ARG A 63 2.06 -14.04 3.23
N GLU A 64 1.75 -14.76 4.30
CA GLU A 64 0.41 -14.76 4.90
C GLU A 64 0.02 -13.36 5.38
N ALA A 65 0.95 -12.65 6.03
CA ALA A 65 0.73 -11.28 6.49
C ALA A 65 0.44 -10.31 5.34
N LEU A 66 1.22 -10.38 4.25
CA LEU A 66 1.00 -9.55 3.06
C LEU A 66 -0.33 -9.87 2.36
N ALA A 67 -0.65 -11.16 2.24
CA ALA A 67 -1.91 -11.62 1.64
C ALA A 67 -3.12 -11.21 2.48
N ALA A 68 -3.03 -11.33 3.81
CA ALA A 68 -4.07 -10.87 4.72
C ALA A 68 -4.32 -9.36 4.63
N LYS A 69 -3.24 -8.56 4.50
CA LYS A 69 -3.37 -7.11 4.25
C LYS A 69 -4.08 -6.81 2.93
N LEU A 70 -3.68 -7.48 1.85
CA LEU A 70 -4.31 -7.28 0.54
C LEU A 70 -5.79 -7.66 0.58
N ALA A 71 -6.11 -8.85 1.10
CA ALA A 71 -7.48 -9.33 1.22
C ALA A 71 -8.34 -8.40 2.09
N PHE A 72 -7.80 -7.87 3.19
CA PHE A 72 -8.49 -6.86 4.00
C PHE A 72 -8.85 -5.62 3.17
N LEU A 73 -7.92 -5.08 2.39
CA LEU A 73 -8.18 -3.88 1.59
C LEU A 73 -9.20 -4.15 0.47
N GLU A 74 -9.08 -5.28 -0.23
CA GLU A 74 -10.01 -5.70 -1.29
C GLU A 74 -11.42 -5.90 -0.74
N GLU A 75 -11.58 -6.64 0.37
CA GLU A 75 -12.88 -6.90 0.97
C GLU A 75 -13.56 -5.61 1.45
N ARG A 76 -12.81 -4.66 2.02
CA ARG A 76 -13.35 -3.36 2.43
C ARG A 76 -13.77 -2.52 1.23
N GLN A 77 -12.98 -2.53 0.15
CA GLN A 77 -13.30 -1.84 -1.09
C GLN A 77 -14.59 -2.38 -1.73
N GLU A 78 -14.68 -3.69 -1.90
CA GLU A 78 -15.83 -4.37 -2.48
C GLU A 78 -17.12 -4.08 -1.69
N ARG A 79 -17.06 -4.18 -0.35
CA ARG A 79 -18.22 -3.88 0.51
C ARG A 79 -18.66 -2.42 0.43
N LEU A 80 -17.72 -1.48 0.32
CA LEU A 80 -18.06 -0.07 0.13
C LEU A 80 -18.78 0.14 -1.21
N PHE A 81 -18.27 -0.44 -2.30
CA PHE A 81 -18.93 -0.32 -3.60
C PHE A 81 -20.31 -0.96 -3.62
N ALA A 82 -20.47 -2.16 -3.04
CA ALA A 82 -21.76 -2.85 -2.95
C ALA A 82 -22.82 -1.98 -2.25
N LEU A 83 -22.51 -1.46 -1.05
CA LEU A 83 -23.46 -0.61 -0.32
C LEU A 83 -23.82 0.69 -1.07
N LEU A 84 -22.84 1.30 -1.76
CA LEU A 84 -23.10 2.51 -2.55
C LEU A 84 -23.97 2.20 -3.77
N GLN A 85 -23.75 1.06 -4.44
CA GLN A 85 -24.58 0.59 -5.56
C GLN A 85 -26.01 0.28 -5.12
N ASP A 86 -26.19 -0.23 -3.89
CA ASP A 86 -27.49 -0.47 -3.25
C ASP A 86 -28.18 0.83 -2.77
N GLY A 87 -27.60 2.01 -3.05
CA GLY A 87 -28.18 3.31 -2.73
C GLY A 87 -27.91 3.78 -1.29
N ALA A 88 -27.03 3.12 -0.53
CA ALA A 88 -26.64 3.63 0.77
C ALA A 88 -25.87 4.95 0.64
N SER A 89 -26.08 5.87 1.60
CA SER A 89 -25.23 7.06 1.66
C SER A 89 -23.79 6.71 2.03
N LEU A 90 -22.82 7.48 1.52
CA LEU A 90 -21.40 7.30 1.84
C LEU A 90 -21.13 7.23 3.36
N LYS A 91 -21.79 8.08 4.15
CA LYS A 91 -21.66 8.09 5.61
C LYS A 91 -22.11 6.75 6.23
N ARG A 92 -23.21 6.17 5.74
CA ARG A 92 -23.70 4.86 6.20
C ARG A 92 -22.72 3.76 5.81
N ALA A 93 -22.29 3.72 4.54
CA ALA A 93 -21.34 2.73 4.06
C ALA A 93 -20.02 2.76 4.86
N VAL A 94 -19.47 3.95 5.12
CA VAL A 94 -18.25 4.12 5.94
C VAL A 94 -18.46 3.69 7.40
N ALA A 95 -19.62 4.01 7.99
CA ALA A 95 -19.93 3.57 9.35
C ALA A 95 -20.00 2.03 9.45
N GLU A 96 -20.64 1.40 8.47
CA GLU A 96 -20.86 -0.05 8.46
C GLU A 96 -19.59 -0.85 8.13
N VAL A 97 -18.79 -0.38 7.16
CA VAL A 97 -17.64 -1.12 6.64
C VAL A 97 -16.35 -0.81 7.39
N LEU A 98 -16.17 0.44 7.84
CA LEU A 98 -14.94 0.93 8.47
C LEU A 98 -15.10 1.32 9.95
N GLY A 99 -16.31 1.17 10.51
CA GLY A 99 -16.60 1.49 11.92
C GLY A 99 -16.82 2.98 12.20
N GLY A 100 -16.93 3.81 11.15
CA GLY A 100 -17.20 5.24 11.25
C GLY A 100 -16.00 6.09 11.65
N GLU A 101 -16.14 7.41 11.53
CA GLU A 101 -15.04 8.35 11.76
C GLU A 101 -14.68 8.49 13.24
N ASP A 102 -13.38 8.43 13.55
CA ASP A 102 -12.84 8.80 14.85
C ASP A 102 -12.59 10.32 14.87
N ARG A 103 -13.53 11.05 15.49
CA ARG A 103 -13.48 12.51 15.54
C ARG A 103 -12.29 13.04 16.34
N LEU A 104 -11.82 12.31 17.34
CA LEU A 104 -10.70 12.73 18.17
C LEU A 104 -9.41 12.63 17.36
N VAL A 105 -9.12 11.46 16.78
CA VAL A 105 -7.92 11.25 15.95
C VAL A 105 -7.89 12.23 14.78
N ARG A 106 -9.02 12.39 14.08
CA ARG A 106 -9.13 13.33 12.97
C ARG A 106 -8.89 14.77 13.42
N ARG A 107 -9.36 15.19 14.60
CA ARG A 107 -9.16 16.57 15.09
C ARG A 107 -7.72 16.83 15.52
N PHE A 108 -7.11 15.89 16.24
CA PHE A 108 -5.72 16.01 16.72
C PHE A 108 -4.72 16.01 15.57
N THR A 109 -4.98 15.26 14.51
CA THR A 109 -4.12 15.20 13.32
C THR A 109 -4.51 16.23 12.25
N SER A 110 -5.46 17.14 12.53
CA SER A 110 -5.98 18.10 11.54
C SER A 110 -6.48 17.43 10.24
N GLY A 111 -6.95 16.19 10.36
CA GLY A 111 -7.41 15.35 9.25
C GLY A 111 -6.29 14.80 8.38
N ASP A 112 -5.06 14.76 8.86
CA ASP A 112 -3.98 14.03 8.22
C ASP A 112 -4.21 12.52 8.30
N VAL A 113 -4.62 12.02 9.47
CA VAL A 113 -4.96 10.61 9.71
C VAL A 113 -6.45 10.50 9.98
N SER A 114 -7.19 9.75 9.15
CA SER A 114 -8.64 9.59 9.35
C SER A 114 -9.22 8.34 8.67
N VAL A 115 -10.42 7.95 9.09
CA VAL A 115 -11.21 6.91 8.43
C VAL A 115 -11.75 7.41 7.09
N THR A 116 -12.07 8.70 7.00
CA THR A 116 -12.47 9.33 5.74
C THR A 116 -11.38 9.21 4.67
N ASN A 117 -10.11 9.39 5.02
CA ASN A 117 -8.99 9.22 4.07
C ASN A 117 -8.90 7.78 3.56
N LEU A 118 -9.09 6.79 4.45
CA LEU A 118 -9.16 5.37 4.08
C LEU A 118 -10.31 5.11 3.10
N ALA A 119 -11.52 5.58 3.43
CA ALA A 119 -12.69 5.43 2.56
C ALA A 119 -12.49 6.06 1.18
N GLN A 120 -11.98 7.29 1.14
CA GLN A 120 -11.72 8.00 -0.12
C GLN A 120 -10.69 7.27 -0.97
N ASN A 121 -9.59 6.80 -0.37
CA ASN A 121 -8.58 6.02 -1.08
C ASN A 121 -9.13 4.72 -1.66
N LEU A 122 -9.90 3.95 -0.87
CA LEU A 122 -10.52 2.70 -1.34
C LEU A 122 -11.50 2.94 -2.49
N LEU A 123 -12.16 4.10 -2.52
CA LEU A 123 -13.07 4.50 -3.60
C LEU A 123 -12.35 5.16 -4.79
N GLY A 124 -11.01 5.13 -4.84
CA GLY A 124 -10.20 5.66 -5.96
C GLY A 124 -9.80 7.13 -5.85
N GLY A 125 -10.04 7.77 -4.69
CA GLY A 125 -9.75 9.18 -4.44
C GLY A 125 -8.37 9.47 -3.83
N ALA A 126 -7.34 8.66 -4.13
CA ALA A 126 -5.98 8.88 -3.62
C ALA A 126 -5.48 10.30 -3.97
N ARG A 127 -4.84 10.98 -3.00
CA ARG A 127 -4.32 12.34 -3.19
C ARG A 127 -2.79 12.32 -3.10
N PRO A 128 -2.06 12.43 -4.21
CA PRO A 128 -0.61 12.45 -4.15
C PRO A 128 -0.10 13.71 -3.43
N ARG A 129 1.07 13.61 -2.81
CA ARG A 129 1.77 14.73 -2.15
C ARG A 129 2.02 15.86 -3.14
N ARG A 130 1.28 16.97 -2.99
CA ARG A 130 1.41 18.16 -3.84
C ARG A 130 2.79 18.80 -3.75
N ASP A 131 3.39 18.78 -2.56
CA ASP A 131 4.76 19.20 -2.29
C ASP A 131 5.78 18.36 -3.06
N VAL A 132 5.56 17.04 -3.14
CA VAL A 132 6.41 16.15 -3.94
C VAL A 132 6.21 16.44 -5.42
N ILE A 133 4.98 16.48 -5.92
CA ILE A 133 4.70 16.80 -7.33
C ILE A 133 5.32 18.15 -7.71
N ALA A 134 5.20 19.17 -6.85
CA ALA A 134 5.80 20.47 -7.05
C ALA A 134 7.33 20.43 -7.01
N ALA A 135 7.94 19.61 -6.14
CA ALA A 135 9.38 19.48 -6.00
C ALA A 135 10.04 18.64 -7.11
N VAL A 136 9.35 17.62 -7.64
CA VAL A 136 9.87 16.75 -8.71
C VAL A 136 9.40 17.14 -10.12
N GLY A 137 8.47 18.10 -10.25
CA GLY A 137 7.93 18.57 -11.52
C GLY A 137 6.86 17.63 -12.10
N GLU A 138 5.73 18.18 -12.53
CA GLU A 138 4.55 17.42 -13.01
C GLU A 138 4.87 16.45 -14.17
N ALA A 139 5.81 16.81 -15.05
CA ALA A 139 6.21 15.98 -16.19
C ALA A 139 7.19 14.85 -15.83
N TRP A 140 8.04 15.05 -14.82
CA TRP A 140 9.07 14.08 -14.42
C TRP A 140 8.51 12.96 -13.53
N ALA A 141 7.49 13.27 -12.73
CA ALA A 141 6.86 12.33 -11.80
C ALA A 141 6.03 11.25 -12.51
N TRP A 142 5.30 11.60 -13.57
CA TRP A 142 4.42 10.67 -14.28
C TRP A 142 5.18 9.76 -15.26
N GLN A 143 6.13 10.31 -16.02
CA GLN A 143 6.79 9.58 -17.10
C GLN A 143 7.75 8.51 -16.56
N ARG A 144 8.58 8.84 -15.56
CA ARG A 144 9.50 7.88 -14.93
C ARG A 144 8.79 6.87 -14.01
N PHE A 145 7.64 7.23 -13.46
CA PHE A 145 6.80 6.29 -12.71
C PHE A 145 6.23 5.22 -13.64
N ASN A 146 5.75 5.60 -14.83
CA ASN A 146 5.36 4.63 -15.87
C ASN A 146 6.56 3.82 -16.39
N ASP A 147 7.71 4.45 -16.64
CA ASP A 147 8.93 3.73 -17.08
C ASP A 147 9.46 2.73 -16.04
N HIS A 148 9.10 2.88 -14.76
CA HIS A 148 9.42 1.93 -13.70
C HIS A 148 8.36 0.82 -13.54
N LEU A 149 7.16 1.03 -14.08
CA LEU A 149 6.06 0.06 -14.12
C LEU A 149 6.13 -0.84 -15.37
N ASP A 150 6.58 -0.30 -16.50
CA ASP A 150 6.83 -1.01 -17.75
C ASP A 150 8.31 -1.43 -17.80
N GLY A 151 8.59 -2.67 -17.39
CA GLY A 151 9.95 -3.17 -17.21
C GLY A 151 10.79 -3.26 -18.49
N GLU A 152 11.50 -2.17 -18.85
CA GLU A 152 12.69 -2.21 -19.70
C GLU A 152 13.80 -1.32 -19.15
N ASN A 153 14.62 -1.89 -18.26
CA ASN A 153 16.07 -1.65 -18.07
C ASN A 153 16.51 -2.00 -16.64
N VAL A 154 16.19 -3.22 -16.17
CA VAL A 154 17.01 -3.84 -15.13
C VAL A 154 18.13 -4.58 -15.85
N ARG A 155 19.28 -3.92 -16.03
CA ARG A 155 20.53 -4.61 -16.34
C ARG A 155 20.87 -5.51 -15.15
N VAL A 156 20.55 -6.79 -15.28
CA VAL A 156 21.12 -7.84 -14.44
C VAL A 156 22.62 -7.85 -14.73
N ARG A 157 23.44 -7.27 -13.84
CA ARG A 157 24.86 -7.58 -13.81
C ARG A 157 24.98 -9.02 -13.32
N SER A 158 25.08 -9.95 -14.26
CA SER A 158 25.56 -11.30 -13.98
C SER A 158 26.99 -11.18 -13.43
N SER A 159 27.19 -11.53 -12.16
CA SER A 159 28.53 -11.76 -11.62
C SER A 159 29.12 -12.98 -12.33
N GLY A 160 29.96 -12.74 -13.34
CA GLY A 160 30.75 -13.77 -13.98
C GLY A 160 31.91 -14.20 -13.09
N ARG A 161 31.82 -15.44 -12.62
CA ARG A 161 32.89 -16.40 -12.29
C ARG A 161 34.10 -15.93 -11.46
N LEU A 162 34.16 -16.48 -10.25
CA LEU A 162 35.36 -17.14 -9.75
C LEU A 162 35.76 -18.26 -10.72
N GLN A 163 36.95 -18.18 -11.31
CA GLN A 163 37.78 -19.34 -11.64
C GLN A 163 39.22 -19.01 -11.24
N ALA A 164 39.91 -20.06 -10.81
CA ALA A 164 41.21 -20.10 -10.14
C ALA A 164 42.36 -19.42 -10.88
#